data_AF-A0A6I1QFD4-F1
#
_entry.id   AF-A0A6I1QFD4-F1
#
_cell.length_a   1.000
_cell.length_b   1.000
_cell.length_c   1.000
_cell.angle_alpha   90.00
_cell.angle_beta   90.00
_cell.angle_gamma   90.00
#
_symmetry.space_group_name_H-M   'P 1'
#
loop_
_entity.id
_entity.type
_entity.pdbx_description
1 polymer ?
#
loop_
_entity_poly.entity_id
_entity_poly.type
_entity_poly.pdbx_seq_one_letter_code
_entity_poly.pdbx_strand_id
1 'polypeptide(L)' 'MHYMNLQLDDKAQGIAADLLSGLENKNGLFKMTARFAALIDSRLNENDYVGTVTWFSEDDYIEHDIEYPASSSAAPSA' A
#
# COMPACT_ATOMS: atom_id res chain seq x y z
N MET A 1 14.81 3.13 -13.99
CA MET A 1 13.60 2.56 -13.38
C MET A 1 13.39 3.29 -12.07
N HIS A 2 12.29 4.03 -11.92
CA HIS A 2 12.00 4.76 -10.69
C HIS A 2 11.44 3.77 -9.67
N TYR A 3 12.19 3.58 -8.59
CA TYR A 3 11.76 2.79 -7.44
C TYR A 3 11.18 3.72 -6.40
N MET A 4 10.20 3.23 -5.68
CA MET A 4 9.58 3.86 -4.51
C MET A 4 9.67 2.90 -3.34
N ASN A 5 9.50 3.42 -2.14
CA ASN A 5 9.40 2.64 -0.94
C ASN A 5 7.98 2.75 -0.39
N LEU A 6 7.37 1.61 -0.08
CA LEU A 6 6.04 1.55 0.48
C LEU A 6 6.14 1.11 1.93
N GLN A 7 5.62 1.92 2.85
CA GLN A 7 5.42 1.52 4.24
C GLN A 7 4.01 1.00 4.43
N LEU A 8 3.92 -0.20 5.00
CA LEU A 8 2.66 -0.91 5.24
C LEU A 8 2.60 -1.30 6.71
N ASP A 9 1.44 -1.10 7.35
CA ASP A 9 1.15 -1.67 8.66
C ASP A 9 1.08 -3.20 8.61
N ASP A 10 1.22 -3.86 9.76
CA ASP A 10 1.14 -5.32 9.93
C ASP A 10 -0.07 -5.95 9.20
N LYS A 11 -1.24 -5.30 9.26
CA LYS A 11 -2.46 -5.79 8.58
C LYS A 11 -2.33 -5.73 7.07
N ALA A 12 -1.82 -4.62 6.52
CA ALA A 12 -1.62 -4.45 5.09
C ALA A 12 -0.53 -5.40 4.57
N GLN A 13 0.53 -5.59 5.34
CA GLN A 13 1.58 -6.57 5.06
C GLN A 13 1.02 -7.99 5.00
N GLY A 14 0.13 -8.36 5.92
CA GLY A 14 -0.52 -9.67 5.91
C GLY A 14 -1.36 -9.92 4.65
N ILE A 15 -2.11 -8.91 4.21
CA ILE A 15 -2.95 -9.00 2.99
C ILE A 15 -2.08 -9.09 1.73
N ALA A 16 -1.02 -8.30 1.66
CA ALA A 16 -0.12 -8.22 0.50
C ALA A 16 1.09 -9.16 0.60
N ALA A 17 1.14 -10.08 1.57
CA ALA A 17 2.34 -10.87 1.90
C ALA A 17 2.91 -11.62 0.68
N ASP A 18 2.04 -12.13 -0.19
CA ASP A 18 2.41 -12.78 -1.45
C ASP A 18 3.17 -11.83 -2.40
N LEU A 19 2.67 -10.60 -2.56
CA LEU A 19 3.26 -9.57 -3.41
C LEU A 19 4.55 -9.00 -2.82
N LEU A 20 4.65 -8.98 -1.50
CA LEU A 20 5.83 -8.51 -0.77
C LEU A 20 6.94 -9.57 -0.71
N SER A 21 6.60 -10.84 -0.93
CA SER A 21 7.54 -11.95 -0.91
C SER A 21 8.59 -11.79 -2.00
N GLY A 22 9.83 -11.51 -1.59
CA GLY A 22 10.96 -11.28 -2.49
C GLY A 22 11.27 -9.81 -2.79
N LEU A 23 10.53 -8.86 -2.22
CA LEU A 23 10.90 -7.45 -2.27
C LEU A 23 11.96 -7.12 -1.20
N GLU A 24 12.81 -6.15 -1.49
CA GLU A 24 13.74 -5.63 -0.49
C GLU A 24 12.96 -4.87 0.59
N ASN A 25 13.03 -5.34 1.84
CA ASN A 25 12.51 -4.62 3.00
C ASN A 25 13.64 -3.99 3.79
N LYS A 26 13.54 -2.70 4.06
CA LYS A 26 14.42 -1.97 4.98
C LYS A 26 13.59 -1.29 6.06
N ASN A 27 13.59 -1.84 7.26
CA ASN A 27 12.91 -1.24 8.42
C ASN A 27 11.40 -0.98 8.17
N GLY A 28 10.70 -1.91 7.50
CA GLY A 28 9.28 -1.76 7.18
C GLY A 28 8.98 -1.04 5.85
N LEU A 29 10.00 -0.47 5.20
CA LEU A 29 9.90 0.12 3.87
C LEU A 29 10.22 -0.93 2.80
N PHE A 30 9.24 -1.26 1.97
CA PHE A 30 9.40 -2.19 0.87
C PHE A 30 9.74 -1.45 -0.41
N LYS A 31 10.92 -1.72 -0.97
CA LYS A 31 11.34 -1.13 -2.22
C LYS A 31 10.66 -1.84 -3.39
N MET A 32 9.94 -1.07 -4.20
CA MET A 32 9.17 -1.58 -5.32
C MET A 32 9.01 -0.56 -6.44
N THR A 33 8.36 -0.96 -7.53
CA THR A 33 7.97 -0.04 -8.62
C THR A 33 6.54 0.43 -8.42
N ALA A 34 6.16 1.54 -9.07
CA ALA A 34 4.78 2.04 -9.06
C ALA A 34 3.74 0.98 -9.48
N ARG A 35 4.12 0.08 -10.40
CA ARG A 35 3.25 -1.03 -10.80
C ARG A 35 2.96 -1.98 -9.64
N PHE A 36 3.95 -2.31 -8.83
CA PHE A 36 3.75 -3.16 -7.65
C PHE A 36 2.92 -2.46 -6.58
N ALA A 37 3.16 -1.17 -6.34
CA ALA A 37 2.35 -0.39 -5.42
C ALA A 37 0.87 -0.36 -5.84
N ALA A 38 0.57 -0.19 -7.13
CA ALA A 38 -0.79 -0.25 -7.66
C ALA A 38 -1.45 -1.64 -7.48
N LEU A 39 -0.67 -2.72 -7.57
CA LEU A 39 -1.16 -4.08 -7.30
C LEU A 39 -1.49 -4.28 -5.82
N ILE A 40 -0.64 -3.77 -4.93
CA ILE A 40 -0.88 -3.80 -3.48
C ILE A 40 -2.11 -2.99 -3.13
N ASP A 41 -2.24 -1.77 -3.67
CA ASP A 41 -3.42 -0.92 -3.50
C ASP A 41 -4.72 -1.66 -3.90
N SER A 42 -4.73 -2.28 -5.08
CA SER A 42 -5.87 -3.07 -5.53
C SER A 42 -6.17 -4.20 -4.54
N ARG A 43 -5.14 -4.90 -4.05
CA ARG A 43 -5.29 -6.01 -3.11
C ARG A 43 -5.85 -5.56 -1.76
N LEU A 44 -5.41 -4.41 -1.26
CA LEU A 44 -5.91 -3.81 -0.03
C LEU A 44 -7.39 -3.42 -0.17
N ASN A 45 -7.76 -2.77 -1.27
CA ASN A 45 -9.14 -2.44 -1.59
C ASN A 45 -10.03 -3.70 -1.71
N GLU A 46 -9.58 -4.75 -2.40
CA GLU A 46 -10.31 -6.02 -2.54
C GLU A 46 -10.55 -6.76 -1.21
N ASN A 47 -9.73 -6.48 -0.19
CA ASN A 47 -9.84 -7.09 1.14
C ASN A 47 -10.49 -6.15 2.17
N ASP A 48 -11.13 -5.07 1.72
CA ASP A 48 -11.73 -4.05 2.58
C ASP A 48 -10.75 -3.60 3.67
N TYR A 49 -9.48 -3.42 3.29
CA TYR A 49 -8.46 -2.94 4.21
C TYR A 49 -8.84 -1.55 4.72
N VAL A 50 -8.55 -1.33 6.00
CA VAL A 50 -8.81 -0.07 6.70
C VAL A 50 -7.56 0.30 7.44
N GLY A 51 -7.01 1.47 7.14
CA GLY A 51 -5.76 1.97 7.68
C GLY A 51 -5.07 2.91 6.71
N THR A 52 -3.77 3.12 6.91
CA THR A 52 -3.01 4.10 6.13
C THR A 52 -1.75 3.44 5.60
N VAL A 53 -1.40 3.71 4.35
CA VAL A 53 -0.10 3.32 3.79
C VAL A 53 0.65 4.56 3.38
N THR A 54 1.98 4.55 3.55
CA THR A 54 2.81 5.71 3.24
C THR A 54 3.72 5.39 2.06
N TRP A 55 3.63 6.22 1.02
CA TRP A 55 4.48 6.16 -0.16
C TRP A 55 5.64 7.10 0.02
N PHE A 56 6.86 6.58 -0.12
CA PHE A 56 8.09 7.35 -0.01
C PHE A 56 8.87 7.25 -1.32
N SER A 57 9.05 8.39 -2.00
CA SER A 57 9.93 8.50 -3.17
C SER A 57 11.30 9.01 -2.73
N GLU A 58 12.34 8.18 -2.83
CA GLU A 58 13.73 8.57 -2.52
C GLU A 58 14.28 9.64 -3.47
N ASP A 59 13.82 9.67 -4.72
CA ASP A 59 14.32 10.58 -5.75
C ASP A 59 13.82 12.02 -5.51
N ASP A 60 12.52 12.15 -5.21
CA ASP A 60 11.85 13.43 -5.00
C ASP A 60 11.78 13.84 -3.52
N TYR A 61 12.15 12.95 -2.58
CA TYR A 61 11.93 13.11 -1.13
C TYR A 61 10.47 13.47 -0.78
N ILE A 62 9.53 12.86 -1.51
CA ILE A 62 8.09 13.07 -1.32
C ILE A 62 7.54 11.92 -0.50
N GLU A 63 6.81 12.27 0.56
CA GLU A 63 6.00 11.37 1.36
C GLU A 63 4.52 11.61 1.02
N HIS A 64 3.80 10.53 0.76
CA HIS A 64 2.37 10.59 0.45
C HIS A 64 1.61 9.50 1.20
N ASP A 65 0.76 9.90 2.12
CA ASP A 65 -0.09 9.00 2.88
C ASP A 65 -1.39 8.75 2.12
N ILE A 66 -1.75 7.47 2.01
CA ILE A 66 -3.01 7.02 1.42
C ILE A 66 -3.84 6.36 2.51
N GLU A 67 -4.96 6.99 2.84
CA GLU A 67 -5.94 6.48 3.77
C GLU A 67 -6.93 5.58 3.04
N TYR A 68 -7.06 4.35 3.52
CA TYR A 68 -8.14 3.43 3.16
C TYR A 68 -9.20 3.53 4.25
N PRO A 69 -10.27 4.33 4.06
CA PRO A 69 -11.35 4.35 5.01
C PRO A 69 -12.00 2.97 5.04
N ALA A 70 -12.59 2.60 6.18
CA ALA A 70 -13.59 1.55 6.17
C ALA A 70 -14.59 1.94 5.10
N SER A 71 -14.72 1.14 4.04
CA SER A 71 -15.84 1.23 3.13
C SER A 71 -17.08 1.17 4.02
N SER A 72 -17.57 2.35 4.41
CA SER A 72 -18.97 2.52 4.70
C SER A 72 -19.58 2.08 3.39
N SER A 73 -20.18 0.89 3.43
CA SER A 73 -21.12 0.43 2.44
C SER A 73 -22.20 1.51 2.34
N ALA A 74 -21.89 2.59 1.63
CA ALA A 74 -22.82 3.59 1.17
C ALA A 74 -23.55 2.89 0.03
N ALA A 75 -24.45 2.00 0.42
CA ALA A 75 -25.60 1.65 -0.38
C ALA A 75 -26.16 2.97 -0.92
N PRO A 76 -26.32 3.14 -2.24
CA PRO A 76 -27.30 4.09 -2.71
C PRO A 76 -28.66 3.57 -2.22
N SER A 77 -29.09 4.07 -1.07
CA SER A 77 -30.44 3.90 -0.58
C SER A 77 -31.36 4.72 -1.48
N ALA A 78 -32.28 4.01 -2.14
CA ALA A 78 -33.56 4.45 -2.72
C ALA A 78 -33.57 5.56 -3.77
#